data_AF-A0A1I6VK36-F1
#
_entry.id   AF-A0A1I6VK36-F1
#
_cell.length_a   1.000
_cell.length_b   1.000
_cell.length_c   1.000
_cell.angle_alpha   90.00
_cell.angle_beta   90.00
_cell.angle_gamma   90.00
#
_symmetry.space_group_name_H-M   'P 1'
#
loop_
_entity.id
_entity.type
_entity.pdbx_description
1 polymer ?
#
loop_
_entity_poly.entity_id
_entity_poly.type
_entity_poly.pdbx_seq_one_letter_code
_entity_poly.pdbx_strand_id
1 'polypeptide(L)'
;MTQAERDALVNAFYQLRNGADLINDLATFHSDFFNFDNTADPTRLDIHFNLPDEPERDIFFAWHRMQMFEVEQAMQDINPNISIPYWDSTVDQSVNSPLWDENFMGQFDDDWGLNRNLGGNGELGTIAELNTLLGISDYLIFSDDTERGNIHAGPHRWTGGAMPTTASPRDPVFYLHHTFIDKVWADWEAIHQNSSFIRTSMLRYDGTYVFDGQTLPLVNPNNIIDPRAFGVFYAEDGLAVLDDYTVSNTYNAIENFYYQFLIEVRDGFEIPANTSCRITSVNEIVMLPGFVAASGSDFRAQIDNTQARTSGSSIVRNTKKFEALPSMRMVDFEGKKLGDDSSDIEVYPNPFLESVNIRLGQNTHSGRIVLYNMAGQQVKSEVFRDKSVLNLNDLRNLASGVYILNVVDNNGVVLHKVQLIKS
;
A
#
# COMPACT_ATOMS: atom_id res chain seq x y z
N MET A 1 3.15 12.08 17.86
CA MET A 1 4.26 12.98 17.48
C MET A 1 4.33 14.19 18.39
N THR A 2 5.49 14.43 18.97
CA THR A 2 5.88 15.65 19.66
C THR A 2 6.13 16.79 18.66
N GLN A 3 6.25 18.04 19.12
CA GLN A 3 6.59 19.17 18.24
C GLN A 3 7.99 19.01 17.63
N ALA A 4 8.96 18.48 18.38
CA ALA A 4 10.33 18.31 17.89
C ALA A 4 10.41 17.28 16.75
N GLU A 5 9.65 16.19 16.83
CA GLU A 5 9.54 15.21 15.74
C GLU A 5 8.89 15.83 14.49
N ARG A 6 7.83 16.62 14.67
CA ARG A 6 7.18 17.34 13.56
C ARG A 6 8.15 18.32 12.89
N ASP A 7 8.87 19.12 13.68
CA ASP A 7 9.85 20.08 13.19
C ASP A 7 10.99 19.37 12.43
N ALA A 8 11.50 18.25 12.97
CA ALA A 8 12.53 17.44 12.33
C ALA A 8 12.06 16.88 10.98
N LEU A 9 10.87 16.28 10.94
CA LEU A 9 10.29 15.71 9.72
C LEU A 9 10.05 16.77 8.64
N VAL A 10 9.40 17.89 9.01
CA VAL A 10 9.18 19.04 8.11
C VAL A 10 10.51 19.55 7.56
N ASN A 11 11.50 19.73 8.43
CA ASN A 11 12.80 20.24 8.02
C ASN A 11 13.51 19.26 7.07
N ALA A 12 13.42 17.95 7.32
CA ALA A 12 13.99 16.94 6.44
C ALA A 12 13.36 17.00 5.04
N PHE A 13 12.04 17.09 4.91
CA PHE A 13 11.38 17.26 3.62
C PHE A 13 11.88 18.46 2.82
N TYR A 14 12.11 19.61 3.46
CA TYR A 14 12.73 20.75 2.78
C TYR A 14 14.18 20.50 2.37
N GLN A 15 14.97 19.80 3.21
CA GLN A 15 16.35 19.47 2.90
C GLN A 15 16.48 18.44 1.77
N LEU A 16 15.55 17.48 1.64
CA LEU A 16 15.53 16.51 0.54
C LEU A 16 15.30 17.15 -0.84
N ARG A 17 14.90 18.43 -0.86
CA ARG A 17 14.77 19.24 -2.07
C ARG A 17 15.94 20.21 -2.27
N ASN A 18 16.92 20.24 -1.37
CA ASN A 18 18.12 21.05 -1.52
C ASN A 18 19.19 20.23 -2.25
N GLY A 19 19.78 20.79 -3.31
CA GLY A 19 20.75 20.05 -4.12
C GLY A 19 20.05 19.11 -5.10
N ALA A 20 20.39 17.82 -5.06
CA ALA A 20 19.66 16.81 -5.81
C ALA A 20 18.27 16.62 -5.18
N ASP A 21 17.23 17.08 -5.87
CA ASP A 21 15.84 17.07 -5.38
C ASP A 21 15.27 15.65 -5.45
N LEU A 22 15.44 14.88 -4.36
CA LEU A 22 14.99 13.47 -4.26
C LEU A 22 13.47 13.37 -4.41
N ILE A 23 12.73 14.29 -3.82
CA ILE A 23 11.26 14.32 -3.89
C ILE A 23 10.80 14.50 -5.34
N ASN A 24 11.41 15.42 -6.08
CA ASN A 24 11.08 15.62 -7.50
C ASN A 24 11.55 14.45 -8.38
N ASP A 25 12.71 13.85 -8.09
CA ASP A 25 13.22 12.68 -8.82
C ASP A 25 12.28 11.48 -8.67
N LEU A 26 11.87 11.16 -7.44
CA LEU A 26 10.88 10.11 -7.14
C LEU A 26 9.55 10.37 -7.83
N ALA A 27 9.03 11.61 -7.77
CA ALA A 27 7.78 11.96 -8.43
C ALA A 27 7.87 11.89 -9.96
N THR A 28 9.03 12.25 -10.54
CA THR A 28 9.24 12.14 -11.99
C THR A 28 9.29 10.68 -12.40
N PHE A 29 10.04 9.85 -11.68
CA PHE A 29 10.11 8.42 -11.93
C PHE A 29 8.74 7.75 -11.82
N HIS A 30 8.02 8.01 -10.72
CA HIS A 30 6.65 7.53 -10.53
C HIS A 30 5.73 7.96 -11.68
N SER A 31 5.85 9.20 -12.14
CA SER A 31 5.06 9.71 -13.26
C SER A 31 5.37 9.05 -14.61
N ASP A 32 6.63 8.73 -14.86
CA ASP A 32 7.06 8.13 -16.12
C ASP A 32 6.71 6.64 -16.23
N PHE A 33 6.59 5.95 -15.10
CA PHE A 33 6.25 4.52 -15.02
C PHE A 33 4.83 4.25 -14.49
N PHE A 34 3.94 5.24 -14.53
CA PHE A 34 2.53 5.06 -14.28
C PHE A 34 1.80 4.62 -15.57
N ASN A 35 0.92 3.61 -15.52
CA ASN A 35 0.08 3.24 -16.66
C ASN A 35 -1.31 3.85 -16.59
N PHE A 36 -1.79 4.32 -17.75
CA PHE A 36 -2.94 5.23 -17.83
C PHE A 36 -4.17 4.63 -18.49
N ASP A 37 -4.06 3.47 -19.12
CA ASP A 37 -5.04 3.02 -20.10
C ASP A 37 -5.43 1.54 -19.96
N ASN A 38 -4.98 0.86 -18.90
CA ASN A 38 -5.11 -0.60 -18.74
C ASN A 38 -4.74 -1.34 -20.04
N THR A 39 -3.85 -0.77 -20.87
CA THR A 39 -3.46 -1.45 -22.11
C THR A 39 -2.67 -2.69 -21.73
N ALA A 40 -3.09 -3.81 -22.32
CA ALA A 40 -2.43 -5.11 -22.21
C ALA A 40 -1.10 -5.13 -23.00
N ASP A 41 -0.33 -4.04 -23.05
CA ASP A 41 1.03 -4.05 -23.58
C ASP A 41 1.93 -4.77 -22.56
N PRO A 42 2.32 -6.04 -22.81
CA PRO A 42 3.07 -6.83 -21.85
C PRO A 42 4.52 -6.35 -21.71
N THR A 43 4.96 -5.40 -22.56
CA THR A 43 6.30 -4.83 -22.52
C THR A 43 6.39 -3.57 -21.67
N ARG A 44 5.24 -3.02 -21.25
CA ARG A 44 5.20 -1.78 -20.48
C ARG A 44 5.56 -2.05 -19.02
N LEU A 45 6.67 -1.45 -18.63
CA LEU A 45 7.14 -1.37 -17.25
C LEU A 45 6.20 -0.45 -16.46
N ASP A 46 5.69 -0.96 -15.33
CA ASP A 46 4.71 -0.27 -14.49
C ASP A 46 4.91 -0.67 -13.03
N ILE A 47 4.72 0.29 -12.13
CA ILE A 47 4.79 0.13 -10.68
C ILE A 47 3.39 -0.01 -10.02
N HIS A 48 2.32 0.25 -10.77
CA HIS A 48 0.89 0.23 -10.39
C HIS A 48 0.09 -0.82 -11.21
N PHE A 49 0.74 -1.92 -11.60
CA PHE A 49 0.10 -3.00 -12.36
C PHE A 49 0.18 -4.33 -11.63
N ASN A 50 -0.82 -4.57 -10.78
CA ASN A 50 -0.92 -5.74 -9.91
C ASN A 50 -2.20 -6.56 -10.15
N LEU A 51 -2.66 -6.63 -11.40
CA LEU A 51 -3.85 -7.41 -11.74
C LEU A 51 -3.67 -8.90 -11.39
N PRO A 52 -4.68 -9.57 -10.80
CA PRO A 52 -4.55 -10.98 -10.41
C PRO A 52 -4.29 -11.94 -11.58
N ASP A 53 -4.67 -11.58 -12.80
CA ASP A 53 -4.43 -12.35 -14.01
C ASP A 53 -3.09 -12.03 -14.72
N GLU A 54 -2.32 -11.05 -14.23
CA GLU A 54 -0.97 -10.70 -14.70
C GLU A 54 0.06 -10.66 -13.55
N PRO A 55 0.20 -11.74 -12.74
CA PRO A 55 1.05 -11.75 -11.53
C PRO A 55 2.55 -11.55 -11.81
N GLU A 56 3.01 -11.69 -13.05
CA GLU A 56 4.38 -11.38 -13.47
C GLU A 56 4.71 -9.89 -13.50
N ARG A 57 3.72 -9.02 -13.25
CA ARG A 57 3.87 -7.57 -13.25
C ARG A 57 3.77 -6.96 -11.85
N ASP A 58 3.19 -7.66 -10.89
CA ASP A 58 3.01 -7.14 -9.53
C ASP A 58 4.37 -6.85 -8.87
N ILE A 59 4.55 -5.59 -8.51
CA ILE A 59 5.62 -5.06 -7.66
C ILE A 59 5.10 -3.92 -6.76
N PHE A 60 3.79 -3.71 -6.68
CA PHE A 60 3.20 -2.48 -6.12
C PHE A 60 3.68 -2.24 -4.69
N PHE A 61 3.45 -3.21 -3.81
CA PHE A 61 3.84 -3.11 -2.42
C PHE A 61 5.36 -3.05 -2.23
N ALA A 62 6.10 -3.93 -2.91
CA ALA A 62 7.55 -4.00 -2.76
C ALA A 62 8.26 -2.73 -3.26
N TRP A 63 7.77 -2.12 -4.34
CA TRP A 63 8.31 -0.88 -4.88
C TRP A 63 8.07 0.30 -3.94
N HIS A 64 6.84 0.44 -3.43
CA HIS A 64 6.50 1.52 -2.49
C HIS A 64 7.19 1.34 -1.13
N ARG A 65 7.37 0.10 -0.64
CA ARG A 65 8.22 -0.16 0.54
C ARG A 65 9.65 0.34 0.34
N MET A 66 10.26 0.02 -0.80
CA MET A 66 11.60 0.51 -1.13
C MET A 66 11.66 2.03 -1.24
N GLN A 67 10.62 2.65 -1.77
CA GLN A 67 10.52 4.10 -1.85
C GLN A 67 10.45 4.74 -0.46
N MET A 68 9.65 4.19 0.46
CA MET A 68 9.58 4.68 1.84
C MET A 68 10.93 4.52 2.53
N PHE A 69 11.60 3.38 2.33
CA PHE A 69 12.92 3.15 2.89
C PHE A 69 13.97 4.13 2.33
N GLU A 70 14.03 4.34 1.00
CA GLU A 70 14.96 5.30 0.36
C GLU A 70 14.80 6.71 0.97
N VAL A 71 13.56 7.15 1.17
CA VAL A 71 13.26 8.47 1.73
C VAL A 71 13.64 8.52 3.22
N GLU A 72 13.30 7.49 3.99
CA GLU A 72 13.63 7.44 5.41
C GLU A 72 15.14 7.44 5.64
N GLN A 73 15.91 6.70 4.84
CA GLN A 73 17.37 6.72 4.88
C GLN A 73 17.93 8.12 4.61
N ALA A 74 17.44 8.79 3.56
CA ALA A 74 17.86 10.15 3.25
C ALA A 74 17.45 11.17 4.35
N MET A 75 16.33 10.94 5.04
CA MET A 75 15.95 11.75 6.22
C MET A 75 16.85 11.46 7.42
N GLN A 76 17.26 10.21 7.63
CA GLN A 76 18.14 9.81 8.72
C GLN A 76 19.57 10.34 8.57
N ASP A 77 20.04 10.54 7.33
CA ASP A 77 21.29 11.26 7.05
C ASP A 77 21.25 12.73 7.54
N ILE A 78 20.06 13.34 7.55
CA ILE A 78 19.85 14.70 8.07
C ILE A 78 19.67 14.67 9.59
N ASN A 79 18.85 13.74 10.08
CA ASN A 79 18.60 13.53 11.50
C ASN A 79 18.30 12.04 11.78
N PRO A 80 19.19 11.31 12.48
CA PRO A 80 19.09 9.87 12.67
C PRO A 80 17.89 9.43 13.54
N ASN A 81 17.19 10.37 14.18
CA ASN A 81 16.01 10.07 15.01
C ASN A 81 14.69 10.17 14.21
N ILE A 82 14.75 10.43 12.90
CA ILE A 82 13.54 10.46 12.07
C ILE A 82 13.15 9.03 11.72
N SER A 83 11.91 8.70 12.05
CA SER A 83 11.14 7.64 11.40
C SER A 83 9.93 8.27 10.74
N ILE A 84 9.59 7.85 9.52
CA ILE A 84 8.43 8.37 8.80
C ILE A 84 7.17 7.88 9.53
N PRO A 85 6.31 8.78 10.03
CA PRO A 85 5.05 8.38 10.63
C PRO A 85 4.09 7.92 9.53
N TYR A 86 3.13 7.07 9.87
CA TYR A 86 2.03 6.77 8.96
C TYR A 86 0.79 7.63 9.27
N TRP A 87 0.00 7.91 8.25
CA TRP A 87 -1.35 8.47 8.39
C TRP A 87 -2.39 7.37 8.21
N ASP A 88 -2.95 6.88 9.32
CA ASP A 88 -4.11 5.98 9.27
C ASP A 88 -5.37 6.78 8.89
N SER A 89 -5.61 6.84 7.59
CA SER A 89 -6.76 7.52 7.00
C SER A 89 -8.09 6.82 7.26
N THR A 90 -8.08 5.61 7.83
CA THR A 90 -9.32 4.94 8.27
C THR A 90 -9.81 5.47 9.62
N VAL A 91 -8.91 6.11 10.38
CA VAL A 91 -9.17 6.70 11.70
C VAL A 91 -9.21 8.23 11.62
N ASP A 92 -8.18 8.85 11.06
CA ASP A 92 -8.07 10.31 10.97
C ASP A 92 -8.58 10.84 9.62
N GLN A 93 -9.88 11.19 9.59
CA GLN A 93 -10.58 11.66 8.39
C GLN A 93 -10.92 13.15 8.41
N SER A 94 -10.41 13.90 9.39
CA SER A 94 -10.80 15.29 9.58
C SER A 94 -10.01 16.22 8.67
N VAL A 95 -10.70 17.09 7.92
CA VAL A 95 -10.06 18.21 7.21
C VAL A 95 -9.41 19.24 8.15
N ASN A 96 -9.72 19.17 9.45
CA ASN A 96 -9.13 20.01 10.50
C ASN A 96 -8.18 19.20 11.41
N SER A 97 -7.71 18.04 10.95
CA SER A 97 -6.68 17.28 11.69
C SER A 97 -5.41 18.11 11.85
N PRO A 98 -4.67 17.97 12.98
CA PRO A 98 -3.32 18.50 13.13
C PRO A 98 -2.34 18.07 12.03
N LEU A 99 -2.65 17.01 11.28
CA LEU A 99 -1.92 16.64 10.07
C LEU A 99 -1.79 17.84 9.10
N TRP A 100 -2.88 18.60 8.95
CA TRP A 100 -3.02 19.69 7.97
C TRP A 100 -2.62 21.07 8.52
N ASP A 101 -2.12 21.14 9.76
CA ASP A 101 -1.70 22.42 10.34
C ASP A 101 -0.51 23.03 9.59
N GLU A 102 -0.45 24.36 9.54
CA GLU A 102 0.64 25.17 8.96
C GLU A 102 2.00 24.93 9.62
N ASN A 103 2.04 24.34 10.82
CA ASN A 103 3.31 23.96 11.47
C ASN A 103 3.72 22.52 11.13
N PHE A 104 2.96 21.82 10.29
CA PHE A 104 3.21 20.43 9.90
C PHE A 104 3.00 20.20 8.40
N MET A 105 2.14 19.28 7.96
CA MET A 105 2.04 19.00 6.51
C MET A 105 1.30 20.10 5.74
N GLY A 106 0.54 20.96 6.43
CA GLY A 106 -0.23 22.07 5.83
C GLY A 106 0.63 23.04 5.02
N GLN A 107 1.78 23.47 5.57
CA GLN A 107 2.64 24.49 4.95
C GLN A 107 3.12 24.15 3.53
N PHE A 108 3.25 22.86 3.23
CA PHE A 108 3.72 22.42 1.92
C PHE A 108 2.71 22.70 0.80
N ASP A 109 1.42 22.85 1.12
CA ASP A 109 0.40 23.11 0.11
C ASP A 109 0.68 24.42 -0.64
N ASP A 110 0.93 25.49 0.12
CA ASP A 110 1.29 26.79 -0.43
C ASP A 110 2.74 26.85 -0.91
N ASP A 111 3.68 26.35 -0.12
CA ASP A 111 5.12 26.44 -0.40
C ASP A 111 5.50 25.68 -1.67
N TRP A 112 4.91 24.52 -1.90
CA TRP A 112 5.24 23.67 -3.05
C TRP A 112 4.18 23.73 -4.16
N GLY A 113 3.06 24.42 -3.92
CA GLY A 113 1.98 24.61 -4.88
C GLY A 113 1.24 23.31 -5.17
N LEU A 114 0.86 22.58 -4.12
CA LEU A 114 0.23 21.25 -4.23
C LEU A 114 -1.25 21.35 -4.61
N ASN A 115 -1.94 22.43 -4.23
CA ASN A 115 -3.34 22.73 -4.51
C ASN A 115 -4.30 21.67 -3.94
N ARG A 116 -4.10 21.28 -2.69
CA ARG A 116 -4.94 20.29 -2.00
C ARG A 116 -6.41 20.74 -1.97
N ASN A 117 -7.31 19.75 -1.98
CA ASN A 117 -8.76 19.95 -1.91
C ASN A 117 -9.35 18.90 -0.95
N LEU A 118 -8.99 19.02 0.34
CA LEU A 118 -9.29 18.02 1.37
C LEU A 118 -10.79 17.72 1.44
N GLY A 119 -11.14 16.46 1.22
CA GLY A 119 -12.52 15.96 1.24
C GLY A 119 -13.39 16.38 0.05
N GLY A 120 -12.82 17.11 -0.92
CA GLY A 120 -13.60 17.60 -2.06
C GLY A 120 -13.79 16.60 -3.19
N ASN A 121 -13.00 15.51 -3.24
CA ASN A 121 -12.92 14.61 -4.40
C ASN A 121 -13.11 13.11 -4.07
N GLY A 122 -13.79 12.77 -2.99
CA GLY A 122 -14.07 11.37 -2.63
C GLY A 122 -14.15 11.14 -1.13
N GLU A 123 -14.28 9.87 -0.75
CA GLU A 123 -14.33 9.42 0.65
C GLU A 123 -13.02 8.72 1.02
N LEU A 124 -12.71 8.70 2.32
CA LEU A 124 -11.62 7.88 2.86
C LEU A 124 -12.12 6.47 3.18
N GLY A 125 -11.21 5.51 3.20
CA GLY A 125 -11.51 4.14 3.61
C GLY A 125 -11.98 4.05 5.05
N THR A 126 -12.76 3.02 5.39
CA THR A 126 -13.23 2.75 6.75
C THR A 126 -12.48 1.58 7.38
N ILE A 127 -12.49 1.51 8.71
CA ILE A 127 -11.95 0.36 9.45
C ILE A 127 -12.65 -0.95 9.03
N ALA A 128 -13.94 -0.90 8.68
CA ALA A 128 -14.67 -2.07 8.20
C ALA A 128 -14.16 -2.56 6.84
N GLU A 129 -13.86 -1.64 5.92
CA GLU A 129 -13.22 -1.97 4.64
C GLU A 129 -11.82 -2.53 4.88
N LEU A 130 -11.00 -1.91 5.74
CA LEU A 130 -9.67 -2.41 6.07
C LEU A 130 -9.71 -3.84 6.64
N ASN A 131 -10.62 -4.12 7.58
CA ASN A 131 -10.80 -5.47 8.13
C ASN A 131 -11.24 -6.48 7.07
N THR A 132 -12.02 -6.04 6.08
CA THR A 132 -12.41 -6.89 4.95
C THR A 132 -11.22 -7.22 4.08
N LEU A 133 -10.41 -6.20 3.75
CA LEU A 133 -9.17 -6.33 2.97
C LEU A 133 -8.18 -7.28 3.66
N LEU A 134 -7.95 -7.11 4.97
CA LEU A 134 -7.09 -8.00 5.75
C LEU A 134 -7.59 -9.45 5.83
N GLY A 135 -8.87 -9.69 5.55
CA GLY A 135 -9.46 -11.03 5.50
C GLY A 135 -9.23 -11.79 4.18
N ILE A 136 -8.77 -11.12 3.12
CA ILE A 136 -8.50 -11.74 1.82
C ILE A 136 -7.23 -12.59 1.94
N SER A 137 -7.32 -13.90 1.70
CA SER A 137 -6.15 -14.80 1.84
C SER A 137 -5.28 -14.89 0.60
N ASP A 138 -5.80 -14.54 -0.57
CA ASP A 138 -5.04 -14.56 -1.82
C ASP A 138 -4.26 -13.24 -1.99
N TYR A 139 -2.93 -13.34 -2.11
CA TYR A 139 -2.05 -12.18 -2.20
C TYR A 139 -2.38 -11.26 -3.37
N LEU A 140 -2.66 -11.80 -4.54
CA LEU A 140 -2.86 -11.01 -5.75
C LEU A 140 -4.19 -10.25 -5.69
N ILE A 141 -5.23 -10.90 -5.17
CA ILE A 141 -6.52 -10.24 -4.92
C ILE A 141 -6.35 -9.16 -3.85
N PHE A 142 -5.64 -9.44 -2.75
CA PHE A 142 -5.36 -8.46 -1.71
C PHE A 142 -4.57 -7.26 -2.25
N SER A 143 -3.55 -7.49 -3.08
CA SER A 143 -2.73 -6.46 -3.73
C SER A 143 -3.59 -5.56 -4.60
N ASP A 144 -4.35 -6.14 -5.54
CA ASP A 144 -5.23 -5.41 -6.46
C ASP A 144 -6.29 -4.59 -5.70
N ASP A 145 -6.96 -5.22 -4.74
CA ASP A 145 -7.99 -4.58 -3.91
C ASP A 145 -7.42 -3.48 -3.01
N THR A 146 -6.18 -3.63 -2.55
CA THR A 146 -5.51 -2.56 -1.79
C THR A 146 -5.26 -1.37 -2.69
N GLU A 147 -4.58 -1.57 -3.83
CA GLU A 147 -4.15 -0.52 -4.73
C GLU A 147 -5.33 0.27 -5.32
N ARG A 148 -6.32 -0.43 -5.87
CA ARG A 148 -7.50 0.19 -6.50
C ARG A 148 -8.55 0.63 -5.48
N GLY A 149 -8.53 -0.01 -4.31
CA GLY A 149 -9.55 0.15 -3.31
C GLY A 149 -9.46 1.44 -2.53
N ASN A 150 -10.51 1.72 -1.76
CA ASN A 150 -10.63 2.96 -1.02
C ASN A 150 -9.57 3.15 0.09
N ILE A 151 -8.88 2.06 0.47
CA ILE A 151 -7.78 2.10 1.45
C ILE A 151 -6.56 2.84 0.88
N HIS A 152 -6.15 2.59 -0.36
CA HIS A 152 -5.08 3.32 -1.03
C HIS A 152 -5.59 4.51 -1.85
N ALA A 153 -6.55 4.27 -2.75
CA ALA A 153 -7.01 5.28 -3.69
C ALA A 153 -7.82 6.42 -3.04
N GLY A 154 -8.50 6.14 -1.92
CA GLY A 154 -9.30 7.11 -1.18
C GLY A 154 -8.46 8.31 -0.75
N PRO A 155 -7.38 8.12 0.02
CA PRO A 155 -6.46 9.19 0.43
C PRO A 155 -5.85 10.01 -0.71
N HIS A 156 -5.51 9.38 -1.83
CA HIS A 156 -5.05 10.08 -3.03
C HIS A 156 -6.11 11.07 -3.56
N ARG A 157 -7.34 10.60 -3.73
CA ARG A 157 -8.46 11.45 -4.18
C ARG A 157 -8.85 12.50 -3.15
N TRP A 158 -9.07 12.07 -1.90
CA TRP A 158 -9.56 12.90 -0.81
C TRP A 158 -8.63 14.07 -0.50
N THR A 159 -7.31 13.87 -0.58
CA THR A 159 -6.34 14.96 -0.37
C THR A 159 -6.39 15.98 -1.51
N GLY A 160 -6.62 15.53 -2.75
CA GLY A 160 -6.69 16.40 -3.93
C GLY A 160 -5.33 16.99 -4.32
N GLY A 161 -5.33 17.94 -5.26
CA GLY A 161 -4.10 18.61 -5.70
C GLY A 161 -3.14 17.68 -6.45
N ALA A 162 -1.91 17.56 -5.95
CA ALA A 162 -0.89 16.68 -6.50
C ALA A 162 -1.15 15.19 -6.23
N MET A 163 -1.79 14.85 -5.09
CA MET A 163 -2.04 13.47 -4.66
C MET A 163 -2.83 12.61 -5.67
N PRO A 164 -3.88 13.08 -6.35
CA PRO A 164 -4.59 12.27 -7.33
C PRO A 164 -3.91 12.21 -8.71
N THR A 165 -2.67 12.70 -8.82
CA THR A 165 -1.91 12.69 -10.07
C THR A 165 -0.75 11.71 -10.00
N THR A 166 -0.15 11.41 -11.15
CA THR A 166 1.07 10.60 -11.22
C THR A 166 2.30 11.27 -10.62
N ALA A 167 2.20 12.53 -10.23
CA ALA A 167 3.22 13.25 -9.49
C ALA A 167 2.91 13.29 -7.99
N SER A 168 2.07 12.39 -7.47
CA SER A 168 1.69 12.32 -6.06
C SER A 168 2.86 12.33 -5.07
N PRO A 169 4.05 11.74 -5.34
CA PRO A 169 5.18 11.82 -4.40
C PRO A 169 5.71 13.24 -4.17
N ARG A 170 5.24 14.26 -4.91
CA ARG A 170 5.53 15.68 -4.65
C ARG A 170 4.90 16.19 -3.35
N ASP A 171 3.79 15.59 -2.93
CA ASP A 171 3.13 15.95 -1.69
C ASP A 171 3.73 15.13 -0.53
N PRO A 172 4.30 15.74 0.52
CA PRO A 172 4.82 15.01 1.68
C PRO A 172 3.84 14.02 2.33
N VAL A 173 2.54 14.28 2.23
CA VAL A 173 1.51 13.38 2.77
C VAL A 173 1.47 12.05 2.02
N PHE A 174 1.96 11.99 0.78
CA PHE A 174 2.16 10.73 0.05
C PHE A 174 2.98 9.73 0.86
N TYR A 175 4.08 10.17 1.47
CA TYR A 175 4.97 9.27 2.22
C TYR A 175 4.28 8.78 3.49
N LEU A 176 3.55 9.65 4.20
CA LEU A 176 2.77 9.24 5.38
C LEU A 176 1.67 8.24 5.01
N HIS A 177 1.01 8.45 3.87
CA HIS A 177 0.00 7.55 3.34
C HIS A 177 0.60 6.21 2.92
N HIS A 178 1.70 6.21 2.17
CA HIS A 178 2.34 4.97 1.70
C HIS A 178 3.07 4.20 2.83
N THR A 179 3.50 4.85 3.91
CA THR A 179 3.89 4.15 5.15
C THR A 179 2.70 3.46 5.81
N PHE A 180 1.49 4.02 5.73
CA PHE A 180 0.28 3.33 6.20
C PHE A 180 -0.05 2.12 5.32
N ILE A 181 0.05 2.26 4.00
CA ILE A 181 -0.15 1.14 3.06
C ILE A 181 0.89 0.04 3.27
N ASP A 182 2.14 0.39 3.55
CA ASP A 182 3.17 -0.60 3.87
C ASP A 182 2.91 -1.30 5.21
N LYS A 183 2.40 -0.58 6.23
CA LYS A 183 1.89 -1.20 7.47
C LYS A 183 0.76 -2.19 7.17
N VAL A 184 -0.21 -1.81 6.33
CA VAL A 184 -1.33 -2.70 5.97
C VAL A 184 -0.81 -4.00 5.33
N TRP A 185 0.22 -3.93 4.49
CA TRP A 185 0.86 -5.13 3.95
C TRP A 185 1.57 -5.95 5.02
N ALA A 186 2.30 -5.31 5.95
CA ALA A 186 2.95 -6.00 7.07
C ALA A 186 1.93 -6.70 8.00
N ASP A 187 0.80 -6.05 8.29
CA ASP A 187 -0.29 -6.62 9.08
C ASP A 187 -0.93 -7.81 8.37
N TRP A 188 -1.09 -7.71 7.04
CA TRP A 188 -1.58 -8.82 6.21
C TRP A 188 -0.63 -10.02 6.22
N GLU A 189 0.67 -9.77 6.04
CA GLU A 189 1.71 -10.80 6.09
C GLU A 189 1.78 -11.50 7.45
N ALA A 190 1.56 -10.78 8.55
CA ALA A 190 1.50 -11.38 9.88
C ALA A 190 0.35 -12.40 10.03
N ILE A 191 -0.74 -12.25 9.25
CA ILE A 191 -1.90 -13.14 9.25
C ILE A 191 -1.72 -14.30 8.27
N HIS A 192 -1.26 -14.03 7.05
CA HIS A 192 -1.35 -14.98 5.93
C HIS A 192 -0.01 -15.59 5.49
N GLN A 193 1.11 -14.88 5.68
CA GLN A 193 2.48 -15.34 5.37
C GLN A 193 2.64 -15.96 3.98
N ASN A 194 2.05 -15.35 2.95
CA ASN A 194 1.98 -15.98 1.63
C ASN A 194 2.27 -15.04 0.45
N SER A 195 2.68 -13.78 0.70
CA SER A 195 3.16 -12.91 -0.38
C SER A 195 4.26 -13.60 -1.17
N SER A 196 4.19 -13.50 -2.49
CA SER A 196 5.20 -14.04 -3.39
C SER A 196 5.18 -13.28 -4.69
N PHE A 197 6.33 -12.74 -5.08
CA PHE A 197 6.49 -12.02 -6.34
C PHE A 197 7.15 -12.93 -7.38
N ILE A 198 6.59 -12.97 -8.59
CA ILE A 198 7.24 -13.65 -9.72
C ILE A 198 8.49 -12.86 -10.17
N ARG A 199 8.44 -11.53 -10.08
CA ARG A 199 9.58 -10.67 -10.41
C ARG A 199 10.67 -10.79 -9.36
N THR A 200 11.91 -10.71 -9.81
CA THR A 200 13.11 -10.69 -8.95
C THR A 200 13.89 -9.38 -9.09
N SER A 201 13.34 -8.40 -9.81
CA SER A 201 13.91 -7.09 -10.07
C SER A 201 12.76 -6.09 -10.22
N MET A 202 12.93 -4.91 -9.63
CA MET A 202 11.94 -3.83 -9.64
C MET A 202 12.50 -2.61 -10.36
N LEU A 203 11.61 -1.85 -10.98
CA LEU A 203 11.93 -0.55 -11.57
C LEU A 203 12.59 0.36 -10.54
N ARG A 204 13.55 1.19 -10.97
CA ARG A 204 14.42 2.04 -10.13
C ARG A 204 15.44 1.25 -9.28
N TYR A 205 15.04 0.10 -8.74
CA TYR A 205 15.83 -0.73 -7.83
C TYR A 205 16.40 -1.98 -8.52
N ASP A 206 16.81 -1.84 -9.79
CA ASP A 206 17.38 -2.93 -10.61
C ASP A 206 18.92 -2.91 -10.65
N GLY A 207 19.56 -2.02 -9.89
CA GLY A 207 21.01 -1.84 -9.89
C GLY A 207 21.53 -0.92 -11.01
N THR A 208 20.65 -0.23 -11.74
CA THR A 208 21.05 0.63 -12.86
C THR A 208 20.71 2.10 -12.69
N TYR A 209 19.70 2.42 -11.88
CA TYR A 209 19.29 3.81 -11.66
C TYR A 209 20.35 4.57 -10.85
N VAL A 210 20.64 5.81 -11.27
CA VAL A 210 21.62 6.67 -10.62
C VAL A 210 20.93 7.92 -10.10
N PHE A 211 21.02 8.14 -8.79
CA PHE A 211 20.57 9.36 -8.13
C PHE A 211 21.75 10.01 -7.40
N ASP A 212 21.92 11.32 -7.56
CA ASP A 212 23.03 12.10 -6.99
C ASP A 212 24.43 11.47 -7.16
N GLY A 213 24.67 10.87 -8.33
CA GLY A 213 25.93 10.21 -8.65
C GLY A 213 26.15 8.83 -7.99
N GLN A 214 25.16 8.31 -7.26
CA GLN A 214 25.18 6.99 -6.66
C GLN A 214 24.22 6.05 -7.39
N THR A 215 24.67 4.84 -7.69
CA THR A 215 23.82 3.79 -8.25
C THR A 215 23.02 3.15 -7.12
N LEU A 216 21.69 3.14 -7.25
CA LEU A 216 20.81 2.46 -6.30
C LEU A 216 21.04 0.94 -6.38
N PRO A 217 20.99 0.21 -5.25
CA PRO A 217 21.24 -1.22 -5.25
C PRO A 217 20.13 -1.99 -5.98
N LEU A 218 20.49 -3.16 -6.52
CA LEU A 218 19.51 -4.14 -6.97
C LEU A 218 18.78 -4.71 -5.76
N VAL A 219 17.45 -4.64 -5.77
CA VAL A 219 16.59 -5.22 -4.74
C VAL A 219 15.63 -6.21 -5.37
N ASN A 220 15.63 -7.44 -4.83
CA ASN A 220 14.62 -8.45 -5.17
C ASN A 220 13.40 -8.25 -4.26
N PRO A 221 12.18 -8.10 -4.80
CA PRO A 221 10.97 -7.88 -4.01
C PRO A 221 10.72 -9.00 -2.99
N ASN A 222 11.09 -10.25 -3.30
CA ASN A 222 10.93 -11.36 -2.36
C ASN A 222 11.86 -11.29 -1.14
N ASN A 223 12.94 -10.50 -1.19
CA ASN A 223 13.84 -10.35 -0.06
C ASN A 223 13.33 -9.35 0.99
N ILE A 224 12.24 -8.63 0.67
CA ILE A 224 11.78 -7.47 1.43
C ILE A 224 10.29 -7.59 1.80
N ILE A 225 9.73 -8.80 1.72
CA ILE A 225 8.36 -9.11 2.15
C ILE A 225 8.18 -8.85 3.65
N ASP A 226 9.20 -9.11 4.46
CA ASP A 226 9.24 -8.69 5.86
C ASP A 226 9.91 -7.30 5.95
N PRO A 227 9.25 -6.26 6.49
CA PRO A 227 9.88 -4.94 6.67
C PRO A 227 11.10 -5.00 7.60
N ARG A 228 11.21 -6.02 8.46
CA ARG A 228 12.41 -6.28 9.27
C ARG A 228 13.65 -6.53 8.42
N ALA A 229 13.53 -6.87 7.12
CA ALA A 229 14.68 -6.90 6.22
C ALA A 229 15.46 -5.57 6.17
N PHE A 230 14.79 -4.46 6.53
CA PHE A 230 15.37 -3.12 6.63
C PHE A 230 15.58 -2.63 8.07
N GLY A 231 15.23 -3.44 9.07
CA GLY A 231 15.11 -2.95 10.44
C GLY A 231 13.95 -1.96 10.61
N VAL A 232 12.89 -2.08 9.81
CA VAL A 232 11.69 -1.26 9.95
C VAL A 232 10.67 -1.99 10.81
N PHE A 233 10.11 -1.27 11.78
CA PHE A 233 9.10 -1.77 12.71
C PHE A 233 7.94 -0.78 12.78
N TYR A 234 6.72 -1.30 12.77
CA TYR A 234 5.52 -0.49 12.89
C TYR A 234 5.10 -0.39 14.35
N ALA A 235 4.83 0.84 14.80
CA ALA A 235 4.38 1.11 16.15
C ALA A 235 2.90 1.48 16.16
N GLU A 236 2.13 0.91 17.07
CA GLU A 236 0.68 1.11 17.19
C GLU A 236 0.29 1.20 18.67
N ASP A 237 -0.75 1.97 18.98
CA ASP A 237 -1.24 2.19 20.36
C ASP A 237 -0.14 2.60 21.37
N GLY A 238 0.88 3.32 20.89
CA GLY A 238 1.99 3.77 21.72
C GLY A 238 3.03 2.69 22.04
N LEU A 239 3.03 1.57 21.32
CA LEU A 239 3.99 0.48 21.48
C LEU A 239 4.70 0.18 20.14
N ALA A 240 6.03 0.20 20.16
CA ALA A 240 6.88 -0.37 19.12
C ALA A 240 7.47 -1.68 19.64
N VAL A 241 7.26 -2.78 18.91
CA VAL A 241 7.82 -4.09 19.24
C VAL A 241 8.97 -4.38 18.29
N LEU A 242 10.16 -4.58 18.87
CA LEU A 242 11.38 -4.96 18.16
C LEU A 242 11.67 -6.43 18.47
N ASP A 243 11.39 -7.31 17.52
CA ASP A 243 11.60 -8.75 17.58
C ASP A 243 12.17 -9.30 16.26
N ASP A 244 12.73 -10.51 16.32
CA ASP A 244 13.16 -11.28 15.13
C ASP A 244 14.00 -10.50 14.11
N TYR A 245 14.99 -9.74 14.61
CA TYR A 245 15.84 -8.90 13.79
C TYR A 245 17.30 -8.94 14.23
N THR A 246 18.20 -9.08 13.27
CA THR A 246 19.64 -9.00 13.51
C THR A 246 20.19 -7.70 12.95
N VAL A 247 20.70 -6.84 13.82
CA VAL A 247 21.39 -5.59 13.44
C VAL A 247 22.53 -5.94 12.47
N SER A 248 22.52 -5.30 11.31
CA SER A 248 23.42 -5.65 10.20
C SER A 248 24.39 -4.52 9.82
N ASN A 249 24.00 -3.28 10.09
CA ASN A 249 24.60 -2.06 9.57
C ASN A 249 24.77 -2.06 8.03
N THR A 250 23.86 -2.73 7.32
CA THR A 250 23.89 -2.84 5.85
C THR A 250 23.70 -1.48 5.18
N TYR A 251 22.75 -0.68 5.70
CA TYR A 251 22.37 0.61 5.09
C TYR A 251 22.91 1.80 5.89
N ASN A 252 23.03 1.66 7.21
CA ASN A 252 23.57 2.69 8.09
C ASN A 252 24.75 2.16 8.89
N ALA A 253 25.77 3.01 9.05
CA ALA A 253 26.88 2.74 9.97
C ALA A 253 26.40 2.53 11.43
N ILE A 254 25.25 3.10 11.78
CA ILE A 254 24.55 2.90 13.06
C ILE A 254 23.07 2.75 12.76
N GLU A 255 22.45 1.65 13.15
CA GLU A 255 21.00 1.49 13.06
C GLU A 255 20.34 2.17 14.26
N ASN A 256 19.46 3.14 14.00
CA ASN A 256 18.81 3.95 15.01
C ASN A 256 17.32 3.63 15.06
N PHE A 257 16.86 3.16 16.22
CA PHE A 257 15.45 2.92 16.52
C PHE A 257 14.98 4.01 17.47
N TYR A 258 14.15 4.93 16.98
CA TYR A 258 13.63 6.05 17.76
C TYR A 258 12.11 6.01 17.82
N TYR A 259 11.53 6.08 19.03
CA TYR A 259 10.08 6.18 19.18
C TYR A 259 9.68 6.92 20.47
N GLN A 260 8.70 7.84 20.38
CA GLN A 260 8.35 8.67 21.54
C GLN A 260 7.66 7.93 22.70
N PHE A 261 7.05 6.78 22.43
CA PHE A 261 6.30 6.04 23.45
C PHE A 261 7.10 4.82 23.92
N LEU A 262 6.50 3.65 24.05
CA LEU A 262 7.18 2.46 24.55
C LEU A 262 7.88 1.72 23.42
N ILE A 263 9.16 1.39 23.60
CA ILE A 263 9.86 0.38 22.80
C ILE A 263 10.03 -0.87 23.64
N GLU A 264 9.46 -1.99 23.19
CA GLU A 264 9.74 -3.31 23.74
C GLU A 264 10.69 -4.07 22.82
N VAL A 265 11.84 -4.47 23.34
CA VAL A 265 12.80 -5.32 22.64
C VAL A 265 12.63 -6.75 23.14
N ARG A 266 12.25 -7.66 22.23
CA ARG A 266 11.83 -9.02 22.57
C ARG A 266 12.77 -10.08 21.99
N ASP A 267 12.26 -11.30 21.88
CA ASP A 267 12.99 -12.47 21.37
C ASP A 267 13.43 -12.26 19.92
N GLY A 268 14.59 -12.85 19.59
CA GLY A 268 15.16 -12.75 18.25
C GLY A 268 15.76 -11.40 17.87
N PHE A 269 15.71 -10.37 18.73
CA PHE A 269 16.43 -9.12 18.49
C PHE A 269 17.91 -9.25 18.89
N GLU A 270 18.79 -9.34 17.91
CA GLU A 270 20.21 -9.62 18.07
C GLU A 270 21.08 -8.46 17.59
N ILE A 271 22.11 -8.14 18.39
CA ILE A 271 23.13 -7.15 18.07
C ILE A 271 24.49 -7.87 18.03
N PRO A 272 24.95 -8.31 16.84
CA PRO A 272 26.21 -9.04 16.69
C PRO A 272 27.46 -8.23 17.07
N ALA A 273 28.60 -8.92 17.19
CA ALA A 273 29.87 -8.23 17.39
C ALA A 273 30.23 -7.39 16.16
N ASN A 274 30.84 -6.22 16.38
CA ASN A 274 31.21 -5.24 15.35
C ASN A 274 30.03 -4.54 14.65
N THR A 275 28.84 -4.58 15.23
CA THR A 275 27.70 -3.76 14.79
C THR A 275 27.37 -2.67 15.80
N SER A 276 26.74 -1.59 15.34
CA SER A 276 26.36 -0.42 16.12
C SER A 276 24.85 -0.21 16.06
N CYS A 277 24.23 -0.10 17.23
CA CYS A 277 22.79 0.08 17.38
C CYS A 277 22.47 1.10 18.48
N ARG A 278 21.47 1.94 18.21
CA ARG A 278 20.91 2.90 19.15
C ARG A 278 19.41 2.65 19.27
N ILE A 279 18.95 2.40 20.49
CA ILE A 279 17.52 2.32 20.80
C ILE A 279 17.20 3.50 21.71
N THR A 280 16.38 4.42 21.23
CA THR A 280 16.06 5.65 21.93
C THR A 280 14.55 5.81 22.03
N SER A 281 14.05 6.06 23.25
CA SER A 281 12.65 6.40 23.45
C SER A 281 12.51 7.65 24.32
N VAL A 282 11.47 8.44 24.11
CA VAL A 282 11.16 9.58 25.00
C VAL A 282 10.55 9.11 26.32
N ASN A 283 9.84 7.98 26.33
CA ASN A 283 9.10 7.51 27.50
C ASN A 283 9.77 6.30 28.17
N GLU A 284 9.82 5.16 27.49
CA GLU A 284 10.23 3.89 28.10
C GLU A 284 10.84 2.93 27.07
N ILE A 285 11.87 2.19 27.53
CA ILE A 285 12.44 1.06 26.79
C ILE A 285 12.42 -0.14 27.73
N VAL A 286 11.80 -1.23 27.30
CA VAL A 286 11.76 -2.50 28.03
C VAL A 286 12.54 -3.54 27.24
N MET A 287 13.56 -4.11 27.87
CA MET A 287 14.31 -5.25 27.32
C MET A 287 13.76 -6.53 27.95
N LEU A 288 13.12 -7.37 27.13
CA LEU A 288 12.56 -8.65 27.57
C LEU A 288 13.53 -9.81 27.30
N PRO A 289 13.35 -10.97 27.97
CA PRO A 289 14.16 -12.16 27.68
C PRO A 289 14.11 -12.52 26.19
N GLY A 290 15.28 -12.86 25.63
CA GLY A 290 15.44 -13.17 24.20
C GLY A 290 16.24 -12.11 23.43
N PHE A 291 16.34 -10.89 23.96
CA PHE A 291 17.27 -9.88 23.46
C PHE A 291 18.74 -10.29 23.69
N VAL A 292 19.58 -10.16 22.65
CA VAL A 292 21.02 -10.47 22.74
C VAL A 292 21.86 -9.32 22.18
N ALA A 293 22.79 -8.81 23.00
CA ALA A 293 23.88 -7.96 22.54
C ALA A 293 25.22 -8.69 22.75
N ALA A 294 25.89 -9.04 21.65
CA ALA A 294 27.14 -9.80 21.70
C ALA A 294 28.30 -8.94 22.24
N SER A 295 29.27 -9.59 22.89
CA SER A 295 30.51 -8.92 23.26
C SER A 295 31.21 -8.38 22.00
N GLY A 296 31.54 -7.09 22.01
CA GLY A 296 32.12 -6.40 20.85
C GLY A 296 31.10 -5.66 19.98
N SER A 297 29.80 -5.67 20.32
CA SER A 297 28.84 -4.72 19.75
C SER A 297 28.98 -3.34 20.39
N ASP A 298 28.60 -2.30 19.64
CA ASP A 298 28.41 -0.93 20.13
C ASP A 298 26.92 -0.66 20.29
N PHE A 299 26.36 -1.14 21.40
CA PHE A 299 24.95 -0.98 21.74
C PHE A 299 24.73 0.11 22.78
N ARG A 300 23.72 0.97 22.53
CA ARG A 300 23.22 1.92 23.52
C ARG A 300 21.70 2.01 23.49
N ALA A 301 21.09 1.81 24.65
CA ALA A 301 19.69 2.14 24.90
C ALA A 301 19.60 3.40 25.76
N GLN A 302 18.73 4.35 25.40
CA GLN A 302 18.62 5.63 26.10
C GLN A 302 17.19 6.17 26.16
N ILE A 303 16.83 6.73 27.31
CA ILE A 303 15.66 7.62 27.41
C ILE A 303 16.06 9.04 26.98
N ASP A 304 15.37 9.56 25.99
CA ASP A 304 15.50 10.93 25.51
C ASP A 304 14.79 11.90 26.45
N ASN A 305 15.49 12.26 27.52
CA ASN A 305 15.05 13.30 28.46
C ASN A 305 15.17 14.72 27.89
N THR A 306 15.64 14.87 26.64
CA THR A 306 15.73 16.17 26.01
C THR A 306 14.36 16.57 25.44
N GLN A 307 13.46 17.00 26.33
CA GLN A 307 12.48 18.04 25.97
C GLN A 307 13.15 19.40 25.66
N ALA A 308 14.49 19.43 25.68
CA ALA A 308 15.24 20.55 25.20
C ALA A 308 14.94 20.68 23.71
N ARG A 309 14.14 21.71 23.40
CA ARG A 309 14.18 22.46 22.16
C ARG A 309 15.62 22.49 21.69
N THR A 310 16.05 21.52 20.87
CA THR A 310 17.10 21.81 19.93
C THR A 310 16.45 22.87 19.07
N SER A 311 16.79 24.13 19.36
CA SER A 311 16.61 25.21 18.43
C SER A 311 17.39 24.76 17.21
N GLY A 312 16.72 23.99 16.34
CA GLY A 312 17.31 23.52 15.11
C GLY A 312 17.87 24.75 14.45
N SER A 313 19.16 24.70 14.13
CA SER A 313 19.80 25.66 13.24
C SER A 313 18.80 26.02 12.16
N SER A 314 18.55 27.31 11.90
CA SER A 314 17.62 27.70 10.84
C SER A 314 18.08 27.01 9.55
N ILE A 315 17.36 25.97 9.13
CA ILE A 315 17.67 25.25 7.91
C ILE A 315 17.16 26.04 6.71
N VAL A 316 17.84 25.92 5.58
CA VAL A 316 17.36 26.53 4.34
C VAL A 316 16.15 25.74 3.86
N ARG A 317 14.97 26.35 3.93
CA ARG A 317 13.73 25.74 3.43
C ARG A 317 13.57 26.02 1.94
N ASN A 318 13.57 24.98 1.12
CA ASN A 318 13.26 25.11 -0.31
C ASN A 318 11.75 25.25 -0.52
N THR A 319 11.28 26.48 -0.72
CA THR A 319 9.87 26.80 -1.04
C THR A 319 9.66 26.98 -2.54
N LYS A 320 10.55 26.46 -3.38
CA LYS A 320 10.36 26.47 -4.84
C LYS A 320 9.20 25.53 -5.18
N LYS A 321 8.12 26.10 -5.72
CA LYS A 321 7.01 25.33 -6.30
C LYS A 321 7.50 24.37 -7.37
N PHE A 322 6.88 23.20 -7.45
CA PHE A 322 7.23 22.22 -8.47
C PHE A 322 6.90 22.75 -9.86
N GLU A 323 7.76 22.42 -10.82
CA GLU A 323 7.49 22.67 -12.24
C GLU A 323 6.51 21.61 -12.76
N ALA A 324 5.66 21.95 -13.72
CA ALA A 324 4.74 21.00 -14.32
C ALA A 324 5.52 19.88 -15.03
N LEU A 325 5.19 18.61 -14.77
CA LEU A 325 5.78 17.49 -15.51
C LEU A 325 5.02 17.30 -16.83
N PRO A 326 5.71 17.01 -17.94
CA PRO A 326 5.06 16.65 -19.21
C PRO A 326 4.18 15.38 -19.10
N SER A 327 4.57 14.44 -18.22
CA SER A 327 3.85 13.18 -17.96
C SER A 327 2.81 13.29 -16.84
N MET A 328 2.64 14.45 -16.20
CA MET A 328 1.67 14.62 -15.12
C MET A 328 0.24 14.47 -15.65
N ARG A 329 -0.49 13.50 -15.12
CA ARG A 329 -1.91 13.29 -15.44
C ARG A 329 -2.68 12.94 -14.19
N MET A 330 -3.97 13.24 -14.21
CA MET A 330 -4.90 12.68 -13.24
C MET A 330 -4.92 11.17 -13.39
N VAL A 331 -4.82 10.48 -12.27
CA VAL A 331 -5.00 9.03 -12.20
C VAL A 331 -6.48 8.76 -12.06
N ASP A 332 -7.01 7.91 -12.94
CA ASP A 332 -8.36 7.38 -12.78
C ASP A 332 -8.31 6.23 -11.79
N PHE A 333 -8.37 6.58 -10.50
CA PHE A 333 -8.61 5.59 -9.47
C PHE A 333 -10.10 5.20 -9.54
N GLU A 334 -10.44 4.27 -10.42
CA GLU A 334 -11.74 3.59 -10.36
C GLU A 334 -11.88 3.04 -8.94
N GLY A 335 -12.63 3.73 -8.09
CA GLY A 335 -12.70 3.40 -6.67
C GLY A 335 -13.45 2.10 -6.48
N LYS A 336 -12.74 0.97 -6.45
CA LYS A 336 -13.30 -0.30 -6.03
C LYS A 336 -13.59 -0.19 -4.53
N LYS A 337 -14.84 0.03 -4.10
CA LYS A 337 -15.14 -0.11 -2.67
C LYS A 337 -15.01 -1.60 -2.33
N LEU A 338 -14.44 -1.93 -1.17
CA LEU A 338 -14.38 -3.34 -0.74
C LEU A 338 -15.81 -3.84 -0.50
N GLY A 339 -16.25 -4.82 -1.31
CA GLY A 339 -17.66 -5.24 -1.41
C GLY A 339 -18.47 -4.58 -2.54
N ASP A 340 -17.84 -3.70 -3.31
CA ASP A 340 -18.29 -3.16 -4.60
C ASP A 340 -17.48 -3.80 -5.72
N ASP A 341 -17.35 -5.14 -5.65
CA ASP A 341 -16.95 -5.89 -6.81
C ASP A 341 -18.00 -5.67 -7.90
N SER A 342 -17.59 -4.85 -8.85
CA SER A 342 -18.24 -4.56 -10.11
C SER A 342 -18.14 -5.74 -11.09
N SER A 343 -17.81 -6.96 -10.64
CA SER A 343 -17.76 -8.14 -11.53
C SER A 343 -18.10 -9.51 -10.93
N ASP A 344 -18.20 -9.69 -9.61
CA ASP A 344 -18.43 -11.02 -9.04
C ASP A 344 -19.91 -11.45 -9.08
N ILE A 345 -20.25 -12.06 -10.20
CA ILE A 345 -21.43 -12.92 -10.30
C ILE A 345 -21.06 -14.26 -9.64
N GLU A 346 -21.61 -14.54 -8.46
CA GLU A 346 -21.38 -15.79 -7.74
C GLU A 346 -22.45 -16.83 -8.09
N VAL A 347 -22.05 -18.09 -8.31
CA VAL A 347 -22.96 -19.18 -8.67
C VAL A 347 -22.87 -20.32 -7.65
N TYR A 348 -23.99 -20.59 -6.99
CA TYR A 348 -24.12 -21.60 -5.93
C TYR A 348 -25.09 -22.71 -6.36
N PRO A 349 -24.58 -23.88 -6.79
CA PRO A 349 -25.42 -25.04 -7.06
C PRO A 349 -26.12 -25.53 -5.78
N ASN A 350 -27.42 -25.77 -5.83
CA ASN A 350 -28.19 -26.38 -4.75
C ASN A 350 -28.59 -27.82 -5.16
N PRO A 351 -27.80 -28.84 -4.77
CA PRO A 351 -28.03 -30.22 -5.17
C PRO A 351 -29.28 -30.84 -4.53
N PHE A 352 -29.80 -30.28 -3.43
CA PHE A 352 -30.99 -30.81 -2.75
C PHE A 352 -32.30 -30.34 -3.40
N LEU A 353 -32.31 -29.12 -3.93
CA LEU A 353 -33.49 -28.53 -4.57
C LEU A 353 -33.45 -28.63 -6.10
N GLU A 354 -32.35 -29.14 -6.66
CA GLU A 354 -32.08 -29.19 -8.11
C GLU A 354 -32.27 -27.81 -8.77
N SER A 355 -31.63 -26.82 -8.14
CA SER A 355 -31.62 -25.43 -8.58
C SER A 355 -30.23 -24.83 -8.45
N VAL A 356 -30.01 -23.69 -9.08
CA VAL A 356 -28.76 -22.92 -8.97
C VAL A 356 -29.10 -21.51 -8.52
N ASN A 357 -28.56 -21.09 -7.39
CA ASN A 357 -28.66 -19.71 -6.94
C ASN A 357 -27.53 -18.90 -7.58
N ILE A 358 -27.85 -17.70 -8.01
CA ILE A 358 -26.90 -16.79 -8.65
C ILE A 358 -27.03 -15.46 -7.93
N ARG A 359 -25.93 -14.96 -7.38
CA ARG A 359 -25.85 -13.61 -6.83
C ARG A 359 -25.22 -12.73 -7.90
N LEU A 360 -25.86 -11.62 -8.21
CA LEU A 360 -25.40 -10.69 -9.22
C LEU A 360 -24.64 -9.55 -8.55
N GLY A 361 -23.52 -9.14 -9.16
CA GLY A 361 -22.76 -7.95 -8.73
C GLY A 361 -23.57 -6.66 -8.88
N GLN A 362 -23.09 -5.57 -8.27
CA GLN A 362 -23.83 -4.31 -8.15
C GLN A 362 -24.17 -3.64 -9.50
N ASN A 363 -23.45 -3.97 -10.57
CA ASN A 363 -23.71 -3.41 -11.91
C ASN A 363 -24.55 -4.32 -12.82
N THR A 364 -24.88 -5.53 -12.37
CA THR A 364 -25.64 -6.49 -13.16
C THR A 364 -27.05 -6.64 -12.60
N HIS A 365 -27.99 -5.80 -13.06
CA HIS A 365 -29.39 -5.87 -12.62
C HIS A 365 -30.34 -6.40 -13.67
N SER A 366 -29.93 -6.46 -14.94
CA SER A 366 -30.74 -6.99 -16.02
C SER A 366 -29.89 -7.72 -17.05
N GLY A 367 -30.48 -8.74 -17.67
CA GLY A 367 -29.78 -9.59 -18.62
C GLY A 367 -30.45 -10.94 -18.74
N ARG A 368 -29.65 -11.96 -19.08
CA ARG A 368 -30.13 -13.32 -19.31
C ARG A 368 -29.16 -14.35 -18.76
N ILE A 369 -29.69 -15.33 -18.04
CA ILE A 369 -28.99 -16.58 -17.73
C ILE A 369 -29.22 -17.54 -18.88
N VAL A 370 -28.17 -18.22 -19.33
CA VAL A 370 -28.27 -19.27 -20.34
C VAL A 370 -27.48 -20.49 -19.91
N LEU A 371 -28.13 -21.65 -19.91
CA LEU A 371 -27.52 -22.94 -19.60
C LEU A 371 -27.36 -23.73 -20.90
N TYR A 372 -26.14 -24.21 -21.16
CA TYR A 372 -25.79 -25.01 -22.32
C TYR A 372 -25.36 -26.42 -21.89
N ASN A 373 -25.62 -27.42 -22.73
CA ASN A 373 -24.96 -28.72 -22.61
C ASN A 373 -23.59 -28.72 -23.32
N MET A 374 -22.81 -29.79 -23.17
CA MET A 374 -21.50 -29.92 -23.83
C MET A 374 -21.53 -29.97 -25.36
N ALA A 375 -22.70 -30.20 -25.98
CA ALA A 375 -22.88 -30.10 -27.43
C ALA A 375 -23.15 -28.66 -27.89
N GLY A 376 -23.14 -27.68 -26.98
CA GLY A 376 -23.41 -26.26 -27.27
C GLY A 376 -24.90 -25.94 -27.44
N GLN A 377 -25.79 -26.90 -27.18
CA GLN A 377 -27.23 -26.67 -27.25
C GLN A 377 -27.70 -25.96 -25.98
N GLN A 378 -28.44 -24.86 -26.16
CA GLN A 378 -29.14 -24.19 -25.07
C GLN A 378 -30.21 -25.13 -24.49
N VAL A 379 -30.08 -25.48 -23.21
CA VAL A 379 -31.03 -26.35 -22.50
C VAL A 379 -32.00 -25.55 -21.63
N LYS A 380 -31.59 -24.37 -21.14
CA LYS A 380 -32.47 -23.45 -20.40
C LYS A 380 -32.02 -22.01 -20.56
N SER A 381 -32.95 -21.07 -20.47
CA SER A 381 -32.64 -19.65 -20.38
C SER A 381 -33.70 -18.90 -19.60
N GLU A 382 -33.27 -17.90 -18.82
CA GLU A 382 -34.15 -17.03 -18.04
C GLU A 382 -33.67 -15.57 -18.17
N VAL A 383 -34.60 -14.68 -18.48
CA VAL A 383 -34.34 -13.23 -18.52
C VAL A 383 -34.65 -12.65 -17.14
N PHE A 384 -33.78 -11.78 -16.65
CA PHE A 384 -33.98 -11.07 -15.39
C PHE A 384 -33.92 -9.56 -15.59
N ARG A 385 -34.64 -8.85 -14.73
CA ARG A 385 -34.68 -7.38 -14.67
C ARG A 385 -34.81 -6.96 -13.22
N ASP A 386 -34.03 -5.96 -12.84
CA ASP A 386 -33.96 -5.34 -11.52
C ASP A 386 -33.86 -6.36 -10.38
N LYS A 387 -32.99 -7.37 -10.54
CA LYS A 387 -32.72 -8.41 -9.54
C LYS A 387 -31.24 -8.43 -9.16
N SER A 388 -30.97 -8.68 -7.88
CA SER A 388 -29.63 -8.94 -7.33
C SER A 388 -29.38 -10.41 -6.97
N VAL A 389 -30.45 -11.21 -6.87
CA VAL A 389 -30.39 -12.65 -6.62
C VAL A 389 -31.35 -13.35 -7.57
N LEU A 390 -30.85 -14.39 -8.24
CA LEU A 390 -31.60 -15.24 -9.15
C LEU A 390 -31.58 -16.67 -8.68
N ASN A 391 -32.62 -17.42 -9.02
CA ASN A 391 -32.67 -18.85 -8.78
C ASN A 391 -33.16 -19.56 -10.05
N LEU A 392 -32.25 -20.30 -10.67
CA LEU A 392 -32.53 -21.15 -11.81
C LEU A 392 -33.07 -22.50 -11.30
N ASN A 393 -34.39 -22.61 -11.23
CA ASN A 393 -35.12 -23.79 -10.74
C ASN A 393 -35.31 -24.88 -11.82
N ASP A 394 -36.07 -25.94 -11.52
CA ASP A 394 -36.54 -26.98 -12.44
C ASP A 394 -35.43 -27.70 -13.23
N LEU A 395 -34.25 -27.88 -12.63
CA LEU A 395 -33.15 -28.61 -13.28
C LEU A 395 -33.30 -30.14 -13.14
N ARG A 396 -34.44 -30.59 -12.59
CA ARG A 396 -34.75 -32.00 -12.31
C ARG A 396 -34.66 -32.94 -13.50
N ASN A 397 -35.18 -32.48 -14.62
CA ASN A 397 -35.28 -33.30 -15.83
C ASN A 397 -34.00 -33.24 -16.69
N LEU A 398 -32.97 -32.51 -16.28
CA LEU A 398 -31.67 -32.55 -16.95
C LEU A 398 -31.01 -33.91 -16.72
N ALA A 399 -30.46 -34.49 -17.79
CA ALA A 399 -29.66 -35.71 -17.69
C ALA A 399 -28.38 -35.46 -16.90
N SER A 400 -27.84 -36.48 -16.24
CA SER A 400 -26.51 -36.40 -15.63
C SER A 400 -25.46 -36.06 -16.69
N GLY A 401 -24.55 -35.14 -16.35
CA GLY A 401 -23.57 -34.59 -17.29
C GLY A 401 -23.07 -33.20 -16.91
N VAL A 402 -22.23 -32.64 -17.78
CA VAL A 402 -21.63 -31.32 -17.61
C VAL A 402 -22.44 -30.27 -18.37
N TYR A 403 -22.65 -29.12 -17.73
CA TYR A 403 -23.37 -27.98 -18.28
C TYR A 403 -22.53 -26.70 -18.09
N ILE A 404 -22.74 -25.73 -18.96
CA ILE A 404 -22.10 -24.41 -18.88
C ILE A 404 -23.18 -23.37 -18.65
N LEU A 405 -23.06 -22.62 -17.55
CA LEU A 405 -23.95 -21.51 -17.24
C LEU A 405 -23.25 -20.19 -17.59
N ASN A 406 -23.91 -19.41 -18.44
CA ASN A 406 -23.50 -18.04 -18.78
C ASN A 406 -24.48 -17.04 -18.17
N VAL A 407 -23.95 -15.97 -17.61
CA VAL A 407 -24.71 -14.74 -17.35
C VAL A 407 -24.34 -13.73 -18.42
N VAL A 408 -25.35 -13.20 -19.11
CA VAL A 408 -25.20 -12.36 -20.30
C VAL A 408 -25.91 -11.03 -20.08
N ASP A 409 -25.28 -9.93 -20.45
CA ASP A 409 -25.89 -8.60 -20.39
C ASP A 409 -26.95 -8.39 -21.50
N ASN A 410 -27.57 -7.21 -21.54
CA ASN A 410 -28.57 -6.87 -22.54
C ASN A 410 -28.00 -6.69 -23.96
N ASN A 411 -26.68 -6.50 -24.09
CA ASN A 411 -25.98 -6.33 -25.36
C ASN A 411 -25.48 -7.67 -25.94
N GLY A 412 -25.58 -8.76 -25.17
CA GLY A 412 -25.13 -10.09 -25.57
C GLY A 412 -23.71 -10.44 -25.12
N VAL A 413 -23.08 -9.62 -24.28
CA VAL A 413 -21.75 -9.87 -23.70
C VAL A 413 -21.86 -10.85 -22.54
N VAL A 414 -20.99 -11.87 -22.51
CA VAL A 414 -20.93 -12.83 -21.41
C VAL A 414 -20.19 -12.19 -20.24
N LEU A 415 -20.91 -11.93 -19.15
CA LEU A 415 -20.37 -11.32 -17.93
C LEU A 415 -19.73 -12.35 -17.01
N HIS A 416 -20.27 -13.58 -16.96
CA HIS A 416 -19.74 -14.66 -16.13
C HIS A 416 -20.03 -16.01 -16.75
N LYS A 417 -19.11 -16.96 -16.58
CA LYS A 417 -19.20 -18.32 -17.13
C LYS A 417 -18.70 -19.34 -16.12
N VAL A 418 -19.56 -20.31 -15.77
CA VAL A 418 -19.22 -21.36 -14.82
C VAL A 418 -19.64 -22.74 -15.33
N GLN A 419 -18.85 -23.76 -14.98
CA GLN A 419 -19.16 -25.15 -15.26
C GLN A 419 -19.98 -25.77 -14.11
N LEU A 420 -21.05 -26.46 -14.45
CA LEU A 420 -21.93 -27.18 -13.52
C LEU A 420 -21.90 -28.67 -13.84
N ILE A 421 -21.82 -29.51 -12.80
CA ILE A 421 -21.83 -30.97 -12.93
C ILE A 421 -23.09 -31.51 -12.27
N LYS A 422 -23.93 -32.19 -13.05
CA LYS A 422 -25.05 -32.97 -12.53
C LYS A 422 -24.63 -34.44 -12.47
N SER A 423 -24.43 -34.95 -11.26
CA SER A 423 -24.14 -36.37 -10.98
C SER A 423 -25.38 -37.23 -11.18
#